data_AF-A0A951D481-F1
#
_entry.id   AF-A0A951D481-F1
#
_cell.length_a   1.000
_cell.length_b   1.000
_cell.length_c   1.000
_cell.angle_alpha   90.00
_cell.angle_beta   90.00
_cell.angle_gamma   90.00
#
_symmetry.space_group_name_H-M   'P 1'
#
loop_
_entity.id
_entity.type
_entity.pdbx_description
1 polymer ?
#
loop_
_entity_poly.entity_id
_entity_poly.type
_entity_poly.pdbx_seq_one_letter_code
_entity_poly.pdbx_strand_id
1 'polypeptide(L)'
;MLVPATAGHFETSLLVLGAVLAAGALVSGLAHRSFLSLTALFVVAGFLLGEGAIGVLHFPARDSFVTDLATVALIVILFRDGLEVDIEALQEHWHLPLRKLVLAMPLTAGIVAVAAKLLTNLSWTECFLIGALLSPTDPVLSAAVVTDARVPRLIRHSLNLESGLNDGLALPVVLALCRHARTRR
;
A
#
# COMPACT_ATOMS: atom_id res chain seq x y z
N MET A 1 -29.97 -22.50 21.55
CA MET A 1 -29.01 -21.39 21.71
C MET A 1 -27.97 -21.54 20.62
N LEU A 2 -28.23 -20.98 19.44
CA LEU A 2 -27.44 -21.18 18.23
C LEU A 2 -26.37 -20.09 18.18
N VAL A 3 -25.11 -20.46 18.35
CA VAL A 3 -23.98 -19.60 17.97
C VAL A 3 -24.10 -19.36 16.46
N PRO A 4 -24.19 -18.12 15.98
CA PRO A 4 -24.33 -17.86 14.55
C PRO A 4 -23.04 -18.26 13.83
N ALA A 5 -23.18 -18.94 12.69
CA ALA A 5 -22.11 -19.47 11.83
C ALA A 5 -21.11 -18.42 11.28
N THR A 6 -21.24 -17.16 11.70
CA THR A 6 -20.35 -16.05 11.37
C THR A 6 -19.14 -15.95 12.31
N ALA A 7 -19.23 -16.47 13.54
CA ALA A 7 -18.13 -16.41 14.51
C ALA A 7 -16.90 -17.21 14.05
N GLY A 8 -17.13 -18.40 13.46
CA GLY A 8 -16.04 -19.28 13.01
C GLY A 8 -15.19 -18.71 11.88
N HIS A 9 -15.76 -17.91 10.97
CA HIS A 9 -15.01 -17.29 9.86
C HIS A 9 -14.12 -16.14 10.35
N PHE A 10 -14.62 -15.30 11.26
CA PHE A 10 -13.84 -14.19 11.81
C PHE A 10 -12.69 -14.68 12.70
N GLU A 11 -12.97 -15.63 13.61
CA GLU A 11 -11.95 -16.25 14.46
C GLU A 11 -10.86 -16.95 13.63
N THR A 12 -11.26 -17.70 12.60
CA THR A 12 -10.31 -18.36 11.69
C THR A 12 -9.45 -17.34 10.93
N SER A 13 -10.06 -16.26 10.40
CA SER A 13 -9.32 -15.18 9.72
C SER A 13 -8.34 -14.49 10.65
N LEU A 14 -8.72 -14.23 11.91
CA LEU A 14 -7.84 -13.60 12.90
C LEU A 14 -6.69 -14.54 13.29
N LEU A 15 -6.96 -15.83 13.47
CA LEU A 15 -5.95 -16.85 13.77
C LEU A 15 -4.98 -17.03 12.61
N VAL A 16 -5.47 -17.10 11.37
CA VAL A 16 -4.61 -17.21 10.18
C VAL A 16 -3.78 -15.94 10.00
N LEU A 17 -4.37 -14.75 10.16
CA LEU A 17 -3.63 -13.50 10.11
C LEU A 17 -2.53 -13.46 11.19
N GLY A 18 -2.86 -13.81 12.44
CA GLY A 18 -1.91 -13.88 13.54
C GLY A 18 -0.80 -14.90 13.30
N ALA A 19 -1.13 -16.08 12.77
CA ALA A 19 -0.15 -17.11 12.43
C ALA A 19 0.77 -16.67 11.29
N VAL A 20 0.23 -16.03 10.25
CA VAL A 20 1.01 -15.48 9.13
C VAL A 20 1.92 -14.36 9.61
N LEU A 21 1.44 -13.46 10.47
CA LEU A 21 2.26 -12.40 11.07
C LEU A 21 3.37 -12.98 11.96
N ALA A 22 3.06 -13.98 12.78
CA ALA A 22 4.04 -14.66 13.63
C ALA A 22 5.10 -15.40 12.80
N ALA A 23 4.68 -16.15 11.77
CA ALA A 23 5.58 -16.80 10.84
C ALA A 23 6.45 -15.78 10.09
N GLY A 24 5.85 -14.68 9.63
CA GLY A 24 6.55 -13.57 8.99
C GLY A 24 7.59 -12.93 9.91
N ALA A 25 7.28 -12.73 11.19
CA ALA A 25 8.21 -12.19 12.18
C ALA A 25 9.37 -13.16 12.47
N LEU A 26 9.09 -14.46 12.62
CA LEU A 26 10.11 -15.50 12.80
C LEU A 26 11.03 -15.62 11.58
N VAL A 27 10.45 -15.57 10.38
CA VAL A 27 11.21 -15.56 9.12
C VAL A 27 11.99 -14.27 8.98
N SER A 28 11.46 -13.11 9.37
CA SER A 28 12.15 -11.81 9.30
C SER A 28 13.48 -11.83 10.08
N GLY A 29 13.49 -12.44 11.26
CA GLY A 29 14.73 -12.63 12.04
C GLY A 29 15.79 -13.49 11.33
N LEU A 30 15.37 -14.48 10.54
CA LEU A 30 16.26 -15.36 9.77
C LEU A 30 16.59 -14.81 8.37
N ALA A 31 15.68 -14.02 7.80
CA ALA A 31 15.70 -13.46 6.45
C ALA A 31 16.49 -12.15 6.36
N HIS A 32 17.17 -11.74 7.43
CA HIS A 32 18.15 -10.65 7.41
C HIS A 32 19.28 -10.84 6.37
N ARG A 33 19.32 -12.01 5.69
CA ARG A 33 20.22 -12.38 4.59
C ARG A 33 19.55 -12.59 3.22
N SER A 34 18.24 -12.39 3.06
CA SER A 34 17.51 -12.64 1.80
C SER A 34 17.10 -11.34 1.09
N PHE A 35 17.12 -11.36 -0.25
CA PHE A 35 16.66 -10.27 -1.13
C PHE A 35 15.13 -10.16 -1.23
N LEU A 36 14.37 -11.08 -0.60
CA LEU A 36 12.91 -11.06 -0.61
C LEU A 36 12.37 -10.10 0.45
N SER A 37 11.69 -9.04 0.01
CA SER A 37 10.92 -8.17 0.90
C SER A 37 9.84 -8.96 1.64
N LEU A 38 9.65 -8.63 2.92
CA LEU A 38 8.57 -9.16 3.76
C LEU A 38 7.19 -8.97 3.10
N THR A 39 7.00 -7.89 2.33
CA THR A 39 5.79 -7.61 1.56
C THR A 39 5.55 -8.67 0.48
N ALA A 40 6.58 -9.05 -0.28
CA ALA A 40 6.46 -10.10 -1.29
C ALA A 40 6.12 -11.45 -0.65
N LEU A 41 6.70 -11.75 0.51
CA LEU A 41 6.39 -12.96 1.26
C LEU A 41 4.92 -12.99 1.70
N PHE A 42 4.38 -11.88 2.22
CA PHE A 42 2.97 -11.80 2.61
C PHE A 42 2.01 -11.91 1.42
N VAL A 43 2.35 -11.33 0.26
CA VAL A 43 1.56 -11.48 -0.96
C VAL A 43 1.51 -12.94 -1.41
N VAL A 44 2.65 -13.63 -1.45
CA VAL A 44 2.72 -15.05 -1.83
C VAL A 44 1.97 -15.92 -0.82
N ALA A 45 2.16 -15.69 0.48
CA ALA A 45 1.45 -16.42 1.53
C ALA A 45 -0.07 -16.21 1.42
N GLY A 46 -0.53 -14.98 1.21
CA GLY A 46 -1.94 -14.66 1.01
C GLY A 46 -2.53 -15.35 -0.22
N PHE A 47 -1.79 -15.37 -1.34
CA PHE A 47 -2.21 -16.08 -2.55
C PHE A 47 -2.35 -17.59 -2.33
N LEU A 48 -1.38 -18.21 -1.65
CA LEU A 48 -1.40 -19.65 -1.36
C LEU A 48 -2.50 -20.03 -0.36
N LEU A 49 -2.69 -19.23 0.70
CA LEU A 49 -3.70 -19.50 1.72
C LEU A 49 -5.12 -19.14 1.27
N GLY A 50 -5.27 -18.21 0.33
CA GLY A 50 -6.53 -17.82 -0.28
C GLY A 50 -7.02 -18.77 -1.36
N GLU A 51 -8.00 -18.32 -2.13
CA GLU A 51 -8.65 -19.08 -3.22
C GLU A 51 -7.69 -19.48 -4.37
N GLY A 52 -6.48 -18.91 -4.41
CA GLY A 52 -5.47 -19.22 -5.43
C GLY A 52 -4.83 -20.60 -5.28
N ALA A 53 -4.87 -21.23 -4.09
CA ALA A 53 -4.36 -22.60 -3.91
C ALA A 53 -5.11 -23.42 -2.85
N ILE A 54 -5.03 -23.05 -1.55
CA ILE A 54 -5.53 -23.90 -0.45
C ILE A 54 -6.98 -23.55 -0.06
N GLY A 55 -7.42 -22.31 -0.27
CA GLY A 55 -8.80 -21.86 -0.04
C GLY A 55 -9.21 -21.74 1.44
N VAL A 56 -8.24 -21.64 2.35
CA VAL A 56 -8.49 -21.48 3.80
C VAL A 56 -9.03 -20.08 4.12
N LEU A 57 -8.52 -19.08 3.41
CA LEU A 57 -8.96 -17.69 3.54
C LEU A 57 -9.97 -17.36 2.43
N HIS A 58 -11.20 -17.02 2.84
CA HIS A 58 -12.23 -16.49 1.95
C HIS A 58 -12.53 -15.04 2.33
N PHE A 59 -12.09 -14.11 1.49
CA PHE A 59 -12.37 -12.69 1.62
C PHE A 59 -13.02 -12.18 0.33
N PRO A 60 -14.34 -11.92 0.31
CA PRO A 60 -14.94 -11.26 -0.83
C PRO A 60 -14.32 -9.88 -1.06
N ALA A 61 -14.32 -9.39 -2.30
CA ALA A 61 -13.71 -8.10 -2.67
C ALA A 61 -14.24 -6.86 -1.90
N ARG A 62 -15.35 -7.00 -1.16
CA ARG A 62 -15.93 -5.96 -0.30
C ARG A 62 -16.02 -6.39 1.17
N ASP A 63 -15.11 -7.26 1.60
CA ASP A 63 -15.05 -7.66 2.99
C ASP A 63 -14.73 -6.44 3.89
N SER A 64 -15.59 -6.21 4.88
CA SER A 64 -15.42 -5.10 5.83
C SER A 64 -14.16 -5.30 6.68
N PHE A 65 -13.80 -6.53 7.03
CA PHE A 65 -12.60 -6.81 7.82
C PHE A 65 -11.33 -6.38 7.08
N VAL A 66 -11.20 -6.74 5.80
CA VAL A 66 -10.04 -6.35 4.98
C VAL A 66 -9.99 -4.83 4.81
N THR A 67 -11.15 -4.20 4.58
CA THR A 67 -11.25 -2.75 4.40
C THR A 67 -10.88 -2.00 5.67
N ASP A 68 -11.40 -2.43 6.82
CA ASP A 68 -11.14 -1.82 8.13
C ASP A 68 -9.68 -2.01 8.53
N LEU A 69 -9.13 -3.22 8.35
CA LEU A 69 -7.73 -3.53 8.63
C LEU A 69 -6.79 -2.68 7.76
N ALA A 70 -7.05 -2.59 6.45
CA ALA A 70 -6.25 -1.77 5.54
C ALA A 70 -6.35 -0.28 5.89
N THR A 71 -7.53 0.20 6.31
CA THR A 71 -7.74 1.59 6.74
C THR A 71 -6.95 1.90 8.01
N VAL A 72 -7.03 1.03 9.03
CA VAL A 72 -6.25 1.19 10.26
C VAL A 72 -4.75 1.14 9.97
N ALA A 73 -4.30 0.19 9.16
CA ALA A 73 -2.89 0.07 8.77
C ALA A 73 -2.42 1.34 8.06
N LEU A 74 -3.18 1.86 7.09
CA LEU A 74 -2.86 3.09 6.38
C LEU A 74 -2.79 4.29 7.32
N ILE A 75 -3.74 4.43 8.24
CA ILE A 75 -3.74 5.51 9.24
C ILE A 75 -2.47 5.44 10.10
N VAL A 76 -2.10 4.25 10.59
CA VAL A 76 -0.92 4.07 11.44
C VAL A 76 0.37 4.36 10.66
N ILE A 77 0.48 3.90 9.42
CA ILE A 77 1.65 4.14 8.56
C ILE A 77 1.78 5.64 8.28
N LEU A 78 0.72 6.30 7.79
CA LEU A 78 0.75 7.74 7.50
C LEU A 78 1.03 8.58 8.75
N PHE A 79 0.49 8.18 9.92
CA PHE A 79 0.77 8.85 11.18
C PHE A 79 2.23 8.69 11.60
N ARG A 80 2.77 7.47 11.53
CA ARG A 80 4.18 7.19 11.83
C ARG A 80 5.09 7.99 10.89
N ASP A 81 4.82 7.97 9.60
CA ASP A 81 5.61 8.69 8.60
C ASP A 81 5.57 10.20 8.88
N GLY A 82 4.40 10.73 9.24
CA GLY A 82 4.22 12.12 9.64
C GLY A 82 5.00 12.52 10.91
N LEU A 83 5.20 11.60 11.86
CA LEU A 83 6.01 11.85 13.07
C LEU A 83 7.53 11.84 12.78
N GLU A 84 7.98 11.12 11.75
CA GLU A 84 9.38 11.05 11.33
C GLU A 84 9.79 12.19 10.38
N VAL A 85 8.83 13.05 9.99
CA VAL A 85 9.08 14.23 9.15
C VAL A 85 9.90 15.28 9.91
N ASP A 86 11.04 15.63 9.32
CA ASP A 86 11.82 16.81 9.72
C ASP A 86 11.17 18.07 9.13
N ILE A 87 10.43 18.79 9.99
CA ILE A 87 9.67 19.99 9.60
C ILE A 87 10.61 21.12 9.13
N GLU A 88 11.82 21.21 9.69
CA GLU A 88 12.80 22.23 9.35
C GLU A 88 13.35 21.99 7.94
N ALA A 89 13.69 20.74 7.63
CA ALA A 89 14.11 20.35 6.29
C ALA A 89 12.99 20.53 5.24
N LEU A 90 11.73 20.25 5.61
CA LEU A 90 10.59 20.50 4.74
C LEU A 90 10.41 21.99 4.44
N GLN A 91 10.56 22.86 5.44
CA GLN A 91 10.43 24.31 5.24
C GLN A 91 11.55 24.87 4.34
N GLU A 92 12.77 24.35 4.46
CA GLU A 92 13.91 24.80 3.67
C GLU A 92 13.84 24.30 2.21
N HIS A 93 13.33 23.07 1.98
CA HIS A 93 13.39 22.41 0.67
C HIS A 93 12.01 22.03 0.08
N TRP A 94 10.92 22.67 0.52
CA TRP A 94 9.53 22.36 0.15
C TRP A 94 9.26 22.24 -1.36
N HIS A 95 10.03 22.96 -2.19
CA HIS A 95 9.87 22.99 -3.64
C HIS A 95 10.20 21.65 -4.32
N LEU A 96 11.12 20.84 -3.76
CA LEU A 96 11.49 19.54 -4.34
C LEU A 96 10.36 18.50 -4.20
N PRO A 97 9.82 18.22 -2.99
CA PRO A 97 8.68 17.33 -2.83
C PRO A 97 7.46 17.82 -3.62
N LEU A 98 7.17 19.13 -3.56
CA LEU A 98 6.02 19.71 -4.23
C LEU A 98 6.08 19.54 -5.75
N ARG A 99 7.23 19.76 -6.38
CA ARG A 99 7.38 19.57 -7.83
C ARG A 99 7.24 18.11 -8.23
N LYS A 100 7.78 17.16 -7.45
CA LYS A 100 7.58 15.73 -7.73
C LYS A 100 6.12 15.35 -7.61
N LEU A 101 5.45 15.85 -6.58
CA LEU A 101 4.07 15.54 -6.27
C LEU A 101 3.06 16.15 -7.25
N VAL A 102 3.26 17.40 -7.67
CA VAL A 102 2.35 18.10 -8.58
C VAL A 102 2.64 17.79 -10.04
N LEU A 103 3.89 17.45 -10.38
CA LEU A 103 4.30 17.27 -11.77
C LEU A 103 4.56 15.79 -12.11
N ALA A 104 5.41 15.11 -11.35
CA ALA A 104 5.81 13.74 -11.68
C ALA A 104 4.70 12.72 -11.39
N MET A 105 3.97 12.87 -10.28
CA MET A 105 2.88 11.95 -9.92
C MET A 105 1.72 11.99 -10.94
N PRO A 106 1.15 13.16 -11.34
CA PRO A 106 0.10 13.17 -12.36
C PRO A 106 0.60 12.73 -13.74
N LEU A 107 1.85 13.04 -14.08
CA LEU A 107 2.47 12.61 -15.33
C LEU A 107 2.61 11.08 -15.39
N THR A 108 3.12 10.47 -14.33
CA THR A 108 3.24 9.00 -14.24
C THR A 108 1.86 8.33 -14.24
N ALA A 109 0.90 8.86 -13.48
CA ALA A 109 -0.49 8.38 -13.50
C ALA A 109 -1.10 8.46 -14.91
N GLY A 110 -0.86 9.55 -15.64
CA GLY A 110 -1.31 9.72 -17.02
C GLY A 110 -0.67 8.74 -18.00
N ILE A 111 0.65 8.55 -17.91
CA ILE A 111 1.39 7.59 -18.75
C ILE A 111 0.87 6.17 -18.52
N VAL A 112 0.72 5.77 -17.25
CA VAL A 112 0.20 4.46 -16.89
C VAL A 112 -1.25 4.30 -17.34
N ALA A 113 -2.09 5.33 -17.22
CA ALA A 113 -3.47 5.29 -17.70
C ALA A 113 -3.55 5.11 -19.23
N VAL A 114 -2.69 5.81 -19.99
CA VAL A 114 -2.61 5.63 -21.44
C VAL A 114 -2.13 4.21 -21.79
N ALA A 115 -1.09 3.72 -21.12
CA ALA A 115 -0.61 2.35 -21.32
C ALA A 115 -1.70 1.32 -21.00
N ALA A 116 -2.41 1.46 -19.88
CA ALA A 116 -3.53 0.60 -19.51
C ALA A 116 -4.64 0.64 -20.55
N LYS A 117 -4.94 1.83 -21.12
CA LYS A 117 -5.94 1.98 -22.17
C LYS A 117 -5.55 1.30 -23.48
N LEU A 118 -4.27 1.25 -23.80
CA LEU A 118 -3.76 0.57 -24.99
C LEU A 118 -3.70 -0.96 -24.82
N LEU A 119 -3.46 -1.43 -23.59
CA LEU A 119 -3.32 -2.84 -23.27
C LEU A 119 -4.63 -3.52 -22.86
N THR A 120 -5.67 -2.75 -22.52
CA THR A 120 -6.92 -3.28 -21.97
C THR A 120 -8.14 -2.58 -22.56
N ASN A 121 -9.30 -3.24 -22.50
CA ASN A 121 -10.58 -2.67 -22.93
C ASN A 121 -11.29 -1.84 -21.83
N LEU A 122 -10.55 -1.38 -20.82
CA LEU A 122 -11.11 -0.60 -19.71
C LEU A 122 -11.57 0.79 -20.16
N SER A 123 -12.52 1.37 -19.41
CA SER A 123 -12.91 2.76 -19.58
C SER A 123 -11.76 3.70 -19.20
N TRP A 124 -11.80 4.95 -19.68
CA TRP A 124 -10.80 5.95 -19.28
C TRP A 124 -10.75 6.14 -17.76
N THR A 125 -11.90 6.11 -17.08
CA THR A 125 -11.97 6.24 -15.62
C THR A 125 -11.26 5.09 -14.91
N GLU A 126 -11.45 3.85 -15.36
CA GLU A 126 -10.75 2.68 -14.81
C GLU A 126 -9.25 2.72 -15.11
N CYS A 127 -8.84 3.21 -16.29
CA CYS A 127 -7.42 3.38 -16.63
C CYS A 127 -6.74 4.45 -15.75
N PHE A 128 -7.41 5.59 -15.53
CA PHE A 128 -6.92 6.62 -14.60
C PHE A 128 -6.90 6.12 -13.16
N LEU A 129 -7.83 5.24 -12.77
CA LEU A 129 -7.80 4.59 -11.46
C LEU A 129 -6.54 3.72 -11.29
N ILE A 130 -6.19 2.92 -12.30
CA ILE A 130 -4.94 2.13 -12.31
C ILE A 130 -3.73 3.06 -12.23
N GLY A 131 -3.72 4.13 -13.03
CA GLY A 131 -2.65 5.13 -13.00
C GLY A 131 -2.49 5.77 -11.62
N ALA A 132 -3.58 6.14 -10.96
CA ALA A 132 -3.55 6.73 -9.62
C ALA A 132 -3.12 5.73 -8.53
N LEU A 133 -3.40 4.43 -8.70
CA LEU A 133 -2.97 3.38 -7.78
C LEU A 133 -1.49 2.99 -7.94
N LEU A 134 -0.93 3.13 -9.14
CA LEU A 134 0.45 2.74 -9.46
C LEU A 134 1.45 3.91 -9.49
N SER A 135 0.96 5.14 -9.50
CA SER A 135 1.80 6.34 -9.46
C SER A 135 2.52 6.55 -8.12
N PRO A 136 1.92 6.20 -6.96
CA PRO A 136 2.61 6.26 -5.69
C PRO A 136 3.80 5.29 -5.66
N THR A 137 4.95 5.80 -5.26
CA THR A 137 6.21 5.07 -5.19
C THR A 137 6.21 4.11 -4.02
N ASP A 138 6.66 2.88 -4.25
CA ASP A 138 6.60 1.79 -3.27
C ASP A 138 7.36 2.11 -1.97
N PRO A 139 6.64 2.21 -0.81
CA PRO A 139 7.25 2.41 0.49
C PRO A 139 8.22 1.29 0.89
N VAL A 140 8.14 0.10 0.27
CA VAL A 140 9.03 -1.03 0.56
C VAL A 140 10.45 -0.79 0.04
N LEU A 141 10.57 -0.27 -1.18
CA LEU A 141 11.86 0.03 -1.80
C LEU A 141 12.52 1.25 -1.13
N SER A 142 11.73 2.25 -0.75
CA SER A 142 12.23 3.38 0.04
C SER A 142 12.60 2.95 1.46
N ALA A 143 11.81 2.08 2.12
CA ALA A 143 12.10 1.57 3.46
C ALA A 143 13.46 0.86 3.56
N ALA A 144 13.86 0.09 2.54
CA ALA A 144 15.18 -0.55 2.53
C ALA A 144 16.34 0.48 2.54
N VAL A 145 16.16 1.61 1.87
CA VAL A 145 17.14 2.71 1.83
C VAL A 145 17.08 3.56 3.10
N VAL A 146 15.89 3.78 3.65
CA VAL A 146 15.63 4.56 4.86
C VAL A 146 16.10 3.83 6.12
N THR A 147 16.06 2.51 6.15
CA THR A 147 16.51 1.72 7.30
C THR A 147 18.02 1.45 7.28
N ASP A 148 18.70 1.68 6.15
CA ASP A 148 20.14 1.51 6.03
C ASP A 148 20.91 2.68 6.67
N ALA A 149 21.60 2.38 7.78
CA ALA A 149 22.40 3.35 8.52
C ALA A 149 23.58 3.94 7.70
N ARG A 150 23.97 3.30 6.59
CA ARG A 150 25.01 3.80 5.67
C ARG A 150 24.52 4.95 4.81
N VAL A 151 23.21 5.14 4.69
CA VAL A 151 22.62 6.23 3.90
C VAL A 151 22.58 7.50 4.75
N PRO A 152 23.04 8.66 4.23
CA PRO A 152 22.97 9.94 4.93
C PRO A 152 21.57 10.23 5.46
N ARG A 153 21.48 10.72 6.71
CA ARG A 153 20.20 11.03 7.38
C ARG A 153 19.29 11.91 6.52
N LEU A 154 19.86 12.91 5.85
CA LEU A 154 19.12 13.84 4.99
C LEU A 154 18.45 13.14 3.79
N ILE A 155 19.11 12.15 3.18
CA ILE A 155 18.53 11.36 2.07
C ILE A 155 17.40 10.47 2.60
N ARG A 156 17.59 9.84 3.76
CA ARG A 156 16.58 8.99 4.39
C ARG A 156 15.32 9.77 4.79
N HIS A 157 15.48 10.92 5.43
CA HIS A 157 14.36 11.80 5.77
C HIS A 157 13.66 12.32 4.51
N SER A 158 14.41 12.75 3.49
CA SER A 158 13.80 13.22 2.24
C SER A 158 13.02 12.12 1.53
N LEU A 159 13.50 10.87 1.52
CA LEU A 159 12.81 9.74 0.90
C LEU A 159 11.56 9.33 1.69
N ASN A 160 11.63 9.31 3.04
CA ASN A 160 10.46 9.09 3.89
C ASN A 160 9.37 10.13 3.65
N LEU A 161 9.78 11.41 3.58
CA LEU A 161 8.88 12.52 3.35
C LEU A 161 8.23 12.45 1.96
N GLU A 162 9.00 12.10 0.93
CA GLU A 162 8.49 11.89 -0.42
C GLU A 162 7.50 10.73 -0.47
N SER A 163 7.79 9.60 0.19
CA SER A 163 6.91 8.43 0.24
C SER A 163 5.60 8.73 0.96
N GLY A 164 5.65 9.32 2.15
CA GLY A 164 4.45 9.61 2.96
C GLY A 164 3.53 10.66 2.31
N LEU A 165 4.09 11.70 1.68
CA LEU A 165 3.31 12.69 0.93
C LEU A 165 2.62 12.08 -0.29
N ASN A 166 3.30 11.16 -0.99
CA ASN A 166 2.76 10.47 -2.15
C ASN A 166 1.56 9.60 -1.79
N ASP A 167 1.71 8.77 -0.74
CA ASP A 167 0.65 7.88 -0.26
C ASP A 167 -0.57 8.67 0.26
N GLY A 168 -0.33 9.74 1.01
CA GLY A 168 -1.40 10.61 1.52
C GLY A 168 -2.21 11.32 0.43
N LEU A 169 -1.59 11.68 -0.69
CA LEU A 169 -2.23 12.44 -1.78
C LEU A 169 -2.81 11.58 -2.89
N ALA A 170 -2.37 10.34 -3.02
CA ALA A 170 -2.99 9.38 -3.91
C ALA A 170 -4.42 9.04 -3.49
N LEU A 171 -4.65 8.89 -2.18
CA LEU A 171 -5.93 8.39 -1.65
C LEU A 171 -7.14 9.26 -2.05
N PRO A 172 -7.12 10.61 -1.92
CA PRO A 172 -8.22 11.46 -2.38
C PRO A 172 -8.52 11.32 -3.88
N VAL A 173 -7.48 11.20 -4.71
CA VAL A 173 -7.61 11.05 -6.16
C VAL A 173 -8.27 9.71 -6.51
N VAL A 174 -7.81 8.63 -5.88
CA VAL A 174 -8.40 7.28 -6.04
C VAL A 174 -9.87 7.28 -5.61
N LEU A 175 -10.20 7.88 -4.47
CA LEU A 175 -11.57 7.98 -3.99
C LEU A 175 -12.48 8.79 -4.93
N ALA A 176 -11.97 9.90 -5.47
CA ALA A 176 -12.69 10.72 -6.45
C ALA A 176 -12.97 9.94 -7.75
N LEU A 177 -11.98 9.23 -8.28
CA LEU A 177 -12.12 8.39 -9.48
C LEU A 177 -13.07 7.21 -9.24
N CYS A 178 -12.99 6.55 -8.08
CA CYS A 178 -13.92 5.50 -7.66
C CYS A 178 -15.37 6.01 -7.61
N ARG A 179 -15.60 7.20 -7.03
CA ARG A 179 -16.92 7.83 -7.01
C ARG A 179 -17.41 8.11 -8.43
N HIS A 180 -16.56 8.66 -9.30
CA HIS A 180 -16.92 8.94 -10.69
C HIS A 180 -17.26 7.66 -11.48
N ALA A 181 -16.49 6.58 -11.29
CA ALA A 181 -16.73 5.29 -11.93
C ALA A 181 -18.09 4.70 -11.52
N ARG A 182 -18.49 4.86 -10.24
CA ARG A 182 -19.79 4.38 -9.74
C ARG A 182 -20.98 5.15 -10.33
N THR A 183 -20.81 6.44 -10.64
CA THR A 183 -21.90 7.25 -11.22
C THR A 183 -22.16 6.98 -12.71
N ARG A 184 -21.29 6.22 -13.39
CA ARG A 184 -21.41 5.91 -14.82
C ARG A 184 -21.87 4.47 -15.12
N ARG A 185 -22.12 3.65 -14.09
CA ARG A 185 -22.77 2.34 -14.20
C ARG A 185 -24.21 2.46 -13.74
#